data_AF-A0A4Y7SBM9-F1
#
_entry.id   AF-A0A4Y7SBM9-F1
#
_cell.length_a   1.000
_cell.length_b   1.000
_cell.length_c   1.000
_cell.angle_alpha   90.00
_cell.angle_beta   90.00
_cell.angle_gamma   90.00
#
_symmetry.space_group_name_H-M   'P 1'
#
loop_
_entity.id
_entity.type
_entity.pdbx_description
1 polymer ?
#
loop_
_entity_poly.entity_id
_entity_poly.type
_entity_poly.pdbx_seq_one_letter_code
_entity_poly.pdbx_strand_id
1 'polypeptide(L)'
;MISTVAIEDKWIVMKLGGNLHLSNNSAALIAHALVPLLRGPSLHSRVTALELLAILSPKLHDPEDQLIDSAISETIALALNEKDAGGGIRITAIRLLIAMHLVVRRRISALATEFMVLLHDNTLRSLVIELLSLMASDPAARRIISLEIISLAFGTVDVSLLGHCELLFHLIMDGRFEDEPTDRAMLFAASAIVTRPALAQYRFKISAALWCRYGSKTVQTLDDEQDGEGKQPGKALNDWFTLALFGRHATVREVRTWLGRCETWLKQSERTDDDEVSLLSSIEWEVTSPESAHIPLPDP
;
A
#
# COMPACT_ATOMS: atom_id res chain seq x y z
N MET A 1 28.60 2.02 -30.14
CA MET A 1 29.69 2.62 -29.33
C MET A 1 29.12 3.82 -28.58
N ILE A 2 28.43 3.56 -27.46
CA ILE A 2 28.08 4.61 -26.51
C ILE A 2 29.32 4.78 -25.64
N SER A 3 29.83 6.00 -25.58
CA SER A 3 31.18 6.35 -25.17
C SER A 3 31.51 5.94 -23.74
N THR A 4 32.57 5.16 -23.58
CA THR A 4 33.26 4.91 -22.30
C THR A 4 33.59 6.22 -21.56
N VAL A 5 33.84 7.28 -22.32
CA VAL A 5 34.08 8.65 -21.81
C VAL A 5 32.89 9.19 -20.99
N ALA A 6 31.64 8.94 -21.40
CA ALA A 6 30.47 9.42 -20.67
C ALA A 6 30.26 8.70 -19.32
N ILE A 7 30.79 7.49 -19.17
CA ILE A 7 30.70 6.71 -17.93
C ILE A 7 31.76 7.20 -16.93
N GLU A 8 32.98 7.47 -17.40
CA GLU A 8 34.06 8.01 -16.57
C GLU A 8 33.74 9.43 -16.07
N ASP A 9 33.23 10.30 -16.94
CA ASP A 9 32.85 11.67 -16.57
C ASP A 9 31.74 11.66 -15.50
N LYS A 10 30.75 10.78 -15.65
CA LYS A 10 29.67 10.60 -14.68
C LYS A 10 30.21 10.18 -13.31
N TRP A 11 31.11 9.20 -13.25
CA TRP A 11 31.72 8.75 -12.00
C TRP A 11 32.47 9.87 -11.28
N ILE A 12 33.25 10.68 -12.01
CA ILE A 12 34.01 11.79 -11.44
C ILE A 12 33.06 12.80 -10.80
N VAL A 13 32.00 13.21 -11.50
CA VAL A 13 31.00 14.16 -11.01
C VAL A 13 30.29 13.63 -9.76
N MET A 14 29.90 12.35 -9.75
CA MET A 14 29.25 11.72 -8.59
C MET A 14 30.20 11.63 -7.38
N LYS A 15 31.47 11.28 -7.60
CA LYS A 15 32.49 11.20 -6.54
C LYS A 15 32.81 12.58 -5.96
N LEU A 16 32.81 13.63 -6.78
CA LEU A 16 32.96 15.00 -6.32
C LEU A 16 31.76 15.44 -5.47
N GLY A 17 30.54 15.23 -5.96
CA GLY A 17 29.32 15.57 -5.22
C GLY A 17 29.25 14.96 -3.82
N GLY A 18 29.65 13.68 -3.67
CA GLY A 18 29.63 12.99 -2.39
C GLY A 18 30.73 13.40 -1.39
N ASN A 19 31.87 13.92 -1.87
CA ASN A 19 33.01 14.29 -1.03
C ASN A 19 33.12 15.79 -0.75
N LEU A 20 32.32 16.62 -1.43
CA LEU A 20 32.32 18.06 -1.21
C LEU A 20 31.58 18.39 0.10
N HIS A 21 32.28 19.05 1.02
CA HIS A 21 31.68 19.68 2.19
C HIS A 21 30.86 20.91 1.75
N LEU A 22 29.65 20.66 1.24
CA LEU A 22 28.73 21.71 0.82
C LEU A 22 27.88 22.21 2.00
N SER A 23 27.73 23.52 2.10
CA SER A 23 26.71 24.15 2.94
C SER A 23 25.31 23.91 2.36
N ASN A 24 24.26 23.99 3.19
CA ASN A 24 22.87 23.84 2.73
C ASN A 24 22.53 24.86 1.62
N ASN A 25 22.96 26.12 1.77
CA ASN A 25 22.74 27.17 0.77
C ASN A 25 23.43 26.84 -0.57
N SER A 26 24.65 26.30 -0.52
CA SER A 26 25.36 25.86 -1.73
C SER A 26 24.65 24.68 -2.40
N ALA A 27 24.16 23.73 -1.61
CA ALA A 27 23.41 22.59 -2.13
C ALA A 27 22.11 23.04 -2.83
N ALA A 28 21.38 23.99 -2.25
CA ALA A 28 20.18 24.56 -2.86
C ALA A 28 20.47 25.33 -4.15
N LEU A 29 21.53 26.13 -4.19
CA LEU A 29 21.96 26.82 -5.42
C LEU A 29 22.34 25.83 -6.54
N ILE A 30 23.05 24.76 -6.19
CA ILE A 30 23.39 23.70 -7.17
C ILE A 30 22.11 23.00 -7.62
N ALA A 31 21.21 22.63 -6.71
CA ALA A 31 19.94 22.01 -7.05
C ALA A 31 19.12 22.86 -8.03
N HIS A 32 19.07 24.17 -7.81
CA HIS A 32 18.44 25.10 -8.72
C HIS A 32 19.13 25.17 -10.09
N ALA A 33 20.47 25.21 -10.11
CA ALA A 33 21.26 25.22 -11.33
C ALA A 33 21.11 23.92 -12.17
N LEU A 34 20.67 22.81 -11.56
CA LEU A 34 20.39 21.55 -12.25
C LEU A 34 19.02 21.54 -12.96
N VAL A 35 18.10 22.45 -12.63
CA VAL A 35 16.74 22.48 -13.22
C VAL A 35 16.74 22.55 -14.75
N PRO A 36 17.56 23.40 -15.42
CA PRO A 36 17.63 23.43 -16.87
C PRO A 36 18.05 22.07 -17.47
N LEU A 37 18.89 21.30 -16.76
CA LEU A 37 19.31 19.96 -17.21
C LEU A 37 18.17 18.94 -17.10
N LEU A 38 17.33 19.05 -16.08
CA LEU A 38 16.12 18.22 -15.93
C LEU A 38 15.09 18.46 -17.04
N ARG A 39 15.03 19.69 -17.58
CA ARG A 39 14.16 20.08 -18.72
C ARG A 39 14.78 19.80 -20.09
N GLY A 40 16.07 19.49 -20.13
CA GLY A 40 16.81 19.30 -21.36
C GLY A 40 16.35 18.07 -22.16
N PRO A 41 16.55 18.04 -23.49
CA PRO A 41 16.13 16.90 -24.32
C PRO A 41 16.99 15.64 -24.11
N SER A 42 18.18 15.79 -23.51
CA SER A 42 19.12 14.69 -23.28
C SER A 42 18.69 13.82 -22.10
N LEU A 43 18.31 12.57 -22.38
CA LEU A 43 18.01 11.57 -21.34
C LEU A 43 19.17 11.42 -20.34
N HIS A 44 20.41 11.37 -20.84
CA HIS A 44 21.59 11.22 -20.00
C HIS A 44 21.77 12.40 -19.06
N SER A 45 21.58 13.63 -19.55
CA SER A 45 21.69 14.84 -18.72
C SER A 45 20.63 14.88 -17.62
N ARG A 46 19.39 14.47 -17.93
CA ARG A 46 18.30 14.39 -16.96
C ARG A 46 18.57 13.37 -15.86
N VAL A 47 19.01 12.17 -16.22
CA VAL A 47 19.36 11.12 -15.24
C VAL A 47 20.52 11.58 -14.36
N THR A 48 21.60 12.13 -14.94
CA THR A 48 22.74 12.62 -14.16
C THR A 48 22.33 13.76 -13.23
N ALA A 49 21.45 14.68 -13.66
CA ALA A 49 20.92 15.72 -12.80
C ALA A 49 20.09 15.17 -11.62
N LEU A 50 19.22 14.18 -11.86
CA LEU A 50 18.46 13.51 -10.79
C LEU A 50 19.37 12.79 -9.79
N GLU A 51 20.40 12.11 -10.28
CA GLU A 51 21.37 11.42 -9.41
C GLU A 51 22.20 12.40 -8.57
N LEU A 52 22.60 13.55 -9.15
CA LEU A 52 23.26 14.61 -8.39
C LEU A 52 22.34 15.20 -7.34
N LEU A 53 21.06 15.44 -7.66
CA LEU A 53 20.07 15.86 -6.68
C LEU A 53 19.90 14.83 -5.55
N ALA A 54 19.97 13.54 -5.86
CA ALA A 54 19.93 12.48 -4.85
C ALA A 54 21.11 12.56 -3.88
N ILE A 55 22.32 12.83 -4.39
CA ILE A 55 23.50 13.05 -3.53
C ILE A 55 23.32 14.29 -2.64
N LEU A 56 22.72 15.36 -3.17
CA LEU A 56 22.52 16.61 -2.44
C LEU A 56 21.37 16.53 -1.43
N SER A 57 20.44 15.60 -1.61
CA SER A 57 19.20 15.48 -0.81
C SER A 57 19.40 15.53 0.71
N PRO A 58 20.43 14.92 1.33
CA PRO A 58 20.61 14.99 2.78
C PRO A 58 20.94 16.41 3.28
N LYS A 59 21.40 17.30 2.38
CA LYS A 59 21.73 18.70 2.67
C LYS A 59 20.58 19.66 2.36
N LEU A 60 19.57 19.20 1.62
CA LEU A 60 18.37 19.95 1.25
C LEU A 60 17.34 19.84 2.39
N HIS A 61 17.67 20.35 3.57
CA HIS A 61 16.83 20.20 4.77
C HIS A 61 15.91 21.38 5.04
N ASP A 62 16.08 22.50 4.34
CA ASP A 62 15.25 23.68 4.52
C ASP A 62 14.07 23.67 3.53
N PRO A 63 12.84 23.35 4.00
CA PRO A 63 11.66 23.27 3.14
C PRO A 63 11.15 24.64 2.66
N GLU A 64 11.70 25.76 3.17
CA GLU A 64 11.29 27.11 2.79
C GLU A 64 12.16 27.72 1.67
N ASP A 65 13.19 27.00 1.23
CA ASP A 65 14.06 27.48 0.17
C ASP A 65 13.41 27.32 -1.22
N GLN A 66 12.92 28.43 -1.75
CA GLN A 66 12.33 28.54 -3.10
C GLN A 66 13.21 27.98 -4.22
N LEU A 67 14.53 27.89 -4.01
CA LEU A 67 15.45 27.32 -4.99
C LEU A 67 15.23 25.82 -5.17
N ILE A 68 14.91 25.12 -4.08
CA ILE A 68 14.67 23.67 -4.05
C ILE A 68 13.30 23.37 -4.68
N ASP A 69 12.34 24.29 -4.57
CA ASP A 69 10.98 24.14 -5.07
C ASP A 69 10.91 23.84 -6.55
N SER A 70 11.73 24.54 -7.33
CA SER A 70 11.77 24.33 -8.77
C SER A 70 12.32 22.94 -9.12
N ALA A 71 13.32 22.45 -8.39
CA ALA A 71 13.88 21.12 -8.60
C ALA A 71 12.91 20.00 -8.19
N ILE A 72 12.19 20.19 -7.07
CA ILE A 72 11.14 19.25 -6.63
C ILE A 72 10.01 19.18 -7.66
N SER A 73 9.51 20.34 -8.11
CA SER A 73 8.39 20.40 -9.07
C SER A 73 8.75 19.70 -10.38
N GLU A 74 9.98 19.91 -10.86
CA GLU A 74 10.48 19.24 -12.05
C GLU A 74 10.66 17.73 -11.83
N THR A 75 11.16 17.32 -10.66
CA THR A 75 11.29 15.90 -10.31
C THR A 75 9.93 15.20 -10.28
N ILE A 76 8.91 15.86 -9.72
CA ILE A 76 7.51 15.36 -9.73
C ILE A 76 7.00 15.22 -11.16
N ALA A 77 7.21 16.25 -12.00
CA ALA A 77 6.79 16.22 -13.39
C ALA A 77 7.45 15.05 -14.15
N LEU A 78 8.74 14.81 -13.95
CA LEU A 78 9.46 13.68 -14.52
C LEU A 78 8.94 12.33 -14.00
N ALA A 79 8.63 12.22 -12.70
CA ALA A 79 8.09 11.00 -12.10
C ALA A 79 6.72 10.60 -12.68
N LEU A 80 5.84 11.58 -12.91
CA LEU A 80 4.47 11.35 -13.38
C LEU A 80 4.35 11.25 -14.90
N ASN A 81 5.06 12.10 -15.64
CA ASN A 81 4.76 12.33 -17.06
C ASN A 81 5.80 11.75 -18.04
N GLU A 82 7.01 11.41 -17.58
CA GLU A 82 8.08 11.00 -18.50
C GLU A 82 7.78 9.63 -19.15
N LYS A 83 7.92 9.55 -20.47
CA LYS A 83 7.69 8.33 -21.25
C LYS A 83 8.98 7.88 -21.91
N ASP A 84 9.98 7.53 -21.10
CA ASP A 84 11.21 6.92 -21.61
C ASP A 84 11.02 5.40 -21.80
N ALA A 85 11.60 4.83 -22.85
CA ALA A 85 11.38 3.44 -23.26
C ALA A 85 11.73 2.40 -22.18
N GLY A 86 12.58 2.76 -21.21
CA GLY A 86 12.97 1.91 -20.08
C GLY A 86 12.40 2.33 -18.73
N GLY A 87 11.61 3.40 -18.66
CA GLY A 87 11.13 4.00 -17.40
C GLY A 87 12.24 4.48 -16.46
N GLY A 88 13.50 4.54 -16.91
CA GLY A 88 14.67 4.82 -16.08
C GLY A 88 14.61 6.20 -15.44
N ILE A 89 14.06 7.20 -16.14
CA ILE A 89 13.89 8.54 -15.58
C ILE A 89 12.81 8.53 -14.50
N ARG A 90 11.64 7.94 -14.77
CA ARG A 90 10.57 7.81 -13.77
C ARG A 90 11.04 7.08 -12.52
N ILE A 91 11.75 5.97 -12.69
CA ILE A 91 12.34 5.19 -11.58
C ILE A 91 13.28 6.06 -10.75
N THR A 92 14.18 6.80 -11.40
CA THR A 92 15.18 7.63 -10.72
C THR A 92 14.51 8.79 -9.99
N ALA A 93 13.52 9.43 -10.62
CA ALA A 93 12.75 10.52 -10.03
C ALA A 93 11.93 10.05 -8.82
N ILE A 94 11.23 8.91 -8.91
CA ILE A 94 10.46 8.36 -7.78
C ILE A 94 11.40 8.00 -6.61
N ARG A 95 12.56 7.38 -6.88
CA ARG A 95 13.57 7.11 -5.84
C ARG A 95 14.06 8.37 -5.15
N LEU A 96 14.27 9.44 -5.91
CA LEU A 96 14.63 10.74 -5.36
C LEU A 96 13.52 11.30 -4.46
N LEU A 97 12.25 11.21 -4.88
CA LEU A 97 11.11 11.65 -4.05
C LEU A 97 10.99 10.84 -2.75
N ILE A 98 11.23 9.53 -2.78
CA ILE A 98 11.28 8.67 -1.59
C ILE A 98 12.39 9.13 -0.64
N ALA A 99 13.61 9.32 -1.17
CA ALA A 99 14.75 9.79 -0.39
C ALA A 99 14.51 11.18 0.24
N MET A 100 13.77 12.03 -0.46
CA MET A 100 13.44 13.39 -0.02
C MET A 100 12.07 13.51 0.66
N HIS A 101 11.41 12.40 1.02
CA HIS A 101 9.98 12.43 1.39
C HIS A 101 9.66 13.43 2.51
N LEU A 102 10.54 13.59 3.51
CA LEU A 102 10.35 14.56 4.60
C LEU A 102 10.28 16.01 4.10
N VAL A 103 11.10 16.34 3.11
CA VAL A 103 11.19 17.68 2.50
C VAL A 103 10.01 17.93 1.58
N VAL A 104 9.62 16.92 0.79
CA VAL A 104 8.59 17.07 -0.24
C VAL A 104 7.17 16.73 0.24
N ARG A 105 7.01 16.21 1.46
CA ARG A 105 5.75 15.61 1.98
C ARG A 105 4.52 16.42 1.63
N ARG A 106 4.48 17.71 2.01
CA ARG A 106 3.32 18.59 1.79
C ARG A 106 2.93 18.72 0.32
N ARG A 107 3.90 18.66 -0.59
CA ARG A 107 3.69 18.82 -2.04
C ARG A 107 3.19 17.53 -2.66
N ILE A 108 3.81 16.41 -2.29
CA ILE A 108 3.46 15.12 -2.88
C ILE A 108 2.15 14.57 -2.33
N SER A 109 1.76 14.88 -1.08
CA SER A 109 0.50 14.42 -0.48
C SER A 109 -0.74 14.71 -1.33
N ALA A 110 -0.80 15.88 -1.96
CA ALA A 110 -1.91 16.27 -2.82
C ALA A 110 -1.95 15.50 -4.16
N LEU A 111 -0.88 14.79 -4.51
CA LEU A 111 -0.71 14.06 -5.77
C LEU A 111 -0.90 12.54 -5.60
N ALA A 112 -1.50 12.11 -4.49
CA ALA A 112 -1.68 10.70 -4.17
C ALA A 112 -2.45 9.95 -5.27
N THR A 113 -3.50 10.57 -5.81
CA THR A 113 -4.31 10.02 -6.90
C THR A 113 -3.48 9.75 -8.17
N GLU A 114 -2.62 10.68 -8.55
CA GLU A 114 -1.77 10.61 -9.72
C GLU A 114 -0.73 9.50 -9.59
N PHE A 115 -0.14 9.36 -8.40
CA PHE A 115 0.76 8.25 -8.12
C PHE A 115 0.03 6.90 -8.06
N MET A 116 -1.22 6.85 -7.57
CA MET A 116 -2.01 5.62 -7.56
C MET A 116 -2.28 5.06 -8.96
N VAL A 117 -2.43 5.92 -9.98
CA VAL A 117 -2.56 5.47 -11.38
C VAL A 117 -1.34 4.63 -11.81
N LEU A 118 -0.15 4.97 -11.30
CA LEU A 118 1.10 4.28 -11.63
C LEU A 118 1.22 2.87 -11.03
N LEU A 119 0.32 2.45 -10.12
CA LEU A 119 0.31 1.08 -9.57
C LEU A 119 0.07 -0.01 -10.64
N HIS A 120 -0.48 0.38 -11.79
CA HIS A 120 -0.67 -0.52 -12.93
C HIS A 120 0.64 -0.83 -13.67
N ASP A 121 1.65 0.04 -13.55
CA ASP A 121 2.95 -0.17 -14.17
C ASP A 121 3.79 -1.15 -13.33
N ASN A 122 3.96 -2.39 -13.83
CA ASN A 122 4.73 -3.43 -13.14
C ASN A 122 6.15 -2.99 -12.75
N THR A 123 6.77 -2.11 -13.54
CA THR A 123 8.17 -1.68 -13.33
C THR A 123 8.28 -0.63 -12.23
N LEU A 124 7.24 0.17 -12.03
CA LEU A 124 7.21 1.24 -11.02
C LEU A 124 6.50 0.83 -9.74
N ARG A 125 5.66 -0.20 -9.78
CA ARG A 125 4.72 -0.58 -8.71
C ARG A 125 5.37 -0.60 -7.33
N SER A 126 6.50 -1.28 -7.16
CA SER A 126 7.13 -1.40 -5.83
C SER A 126 7.58 -0.05 -5.27
N LEU A 127 8.17 0.80 -6.11
CA LEU A 127 8.61 2.15 -5.72
C LEU A 127 7.42 3.07 -5.45
N VAL A 128 6.37 2.96 -6.25
CA VAL A 128 5.14 3.74 -6.05
C VAL A 128 4.44 3.33 -4.76
N ILE A 129 4.41 2.04 -4.42
CA ILE A 129 3.87 1.56 -3.14
C ILE A 129 4.66 2.14 -1.97
N GLU A 130 5.99 2.12 -2.03
CA GLU A 130 6.84 2.70 -1.00
C GLU A 130 6.57 4.20 -0.84
N LEU A 131 6.53 4.94 -1.95
CA LEU A 131 6.23 6.38 -1.95
C LEU A 131 4.83 6.66 -1.38
N LEU A 132 3.80 5.92 -1.80
CA LEU A 132 2.43 6.08 -1.30
C LEU A 132 2.30 5.71 0.18
N SER A 133 3.03 4.70 0.67
CA SER A 133 3.09 4.39 2.11
C SER A 133 3.71 5.55 2.90
N LEU A 134 4.78 6.15 2.39
CA LEU A 134 5.38 7.34 3.01
C LEU A 134 4.41 8.52 2.99
N MET A 135 3.73 8.76 1.87
CA MET A 135 2.69 9.79 1.73
C MET A 135 1.54 9.58 2.71
N ALA A 136 1.12 8.34 2.98
CA ALA A 136 0.08 8.02 3.95
C ALA A 136 0.43 8.34 5.42
N SER A 137 1.66 8.80 5.69
CA SER A 137 1.97 9.45 6.97
C SER A 137 1.25 10.81 7.14
N ASP A 138 0.84 11.43 6.03
CA ASP A 138 -0.02 12.60 6.04
C ASP A 138 -1.50 12.17 6.02
N PRO A 139 -2.34 12.62 6.98
CA PRO A 139 -3.73 12.16 7.09
C PRO A 139 -4.59 12.47 5.84
N ALA A 140 -4.33 13.59 5.15
CA ALA A 140 -5.08 13.94 3.95
C ALA A 140 -4.77 12.98 2.80
N ALA A 141 -3.48 12.70 2.56
CA ALA A 141 -3.06 11.69 1.58
C ALA A 141 -3.58 10.30 1.94
N ARG A 142 -3.48 9.89 3.22
CA ARG A 142 -3.99 8.60 3.70
C ARG A 142 -5.48 8.45 3.44
N ARG A 143 -6.28 9.48 3.70
CA ARG A 143 -7.72 9.49 3.42
C ARG A 143 -8.01 9.30 1.94
N ILE A 144 -7.30 10.01 1.06
CA ILE A 144 -7.44 9.89 -0.39
C ILE A 144 -7.13 8.46 -0.83
N ILE A 145 -6.00 7.91 -0.39
CA ILE A 145 -5.56 6.55 -0.73
C ILE A 145 -6.59 5.51 -0.26
N SER A 146 -7.06 5.61 0.98
CA SER A 146 -8.08 4.71 1.53
C SER A 146 -9.38 4.75 0.73
N LEU A 147 -9.90 5.93 0.44
CA LEU A 147 -11.16 6.09 -0.30
C LEU A 147 -11.05 5.54 -1.72
N GLU A 148 -9.90 5.74 -2.38
CA GLU A 148 -9.67 5.22 -3.73
C GLU A 148 -9.60 3.69 -3.73
N ILE A 149 -8.88 3.08 -2.77
CA ILE A 149 -8.83 1.62 -2.61
C ILE A 149 -10.24 1.05 -2.37
N ILE A 150 -11.03 1.67 -1.48
CA ILE A 150 -12.41 1.26 -1.20
C ILE A 150 -13.28 1.36 -2.46
N SER A 151 -13.21 2.51 -3.15
CA SER A 151 -14.01 2.77 -4.36
C SER A 151 -13.75 1.73 -5.44
N LEU A 152 -12.48 1.38 -5.68
CA LEU A 152 -12.09 0.36 -6.64
C LEU A 152 -12.47 -1.05 -6.16
N ALA A 153 -12.30 -1.33 -4.86
CA ALA A 153 -12.60 -2.63 -4.27
C ALA A 153 -14.10 -2.99 -4.26
N PHE A 154 -14.99 -2.00 -4.25
CA PHE A 154 -16.45 -2.22 -4.26
C PHE A 154 -17.14 -1.69 -5.53
N GLY A 155 -16.37 -1.13 -6.46
CA GLY A 155 -16.86 -0.68 -7.76
C GLY A 155 -17.24 -1.83 -8.69
N THR A 156 -18.00 -1.50 -9.74
CA THR A 156 -18.49 -2.44 -10.75
C THR A 156 -17.50 -2.69 -11.91
N VAL A 157 -16.31 -2.07 -11.86
CA VAL A 157 -15.37 -2.04 -12.98
C VAL A 157 -14.29 -3.12 -12.79
N ASP A 158 -14.01 -3.88 -13.86
CA ASP A 158 -12.91 -4.87 -13.97
C ASP A 158 -11.51 -4.22 -13.98
N VAL A 159 -11.23 -3.33 -13.02
CA VAL A 159 -9.88 -2.76 -12.85
C VAL A 159 -9.01 -3.77 -12.12
N SER A 160 -7.77 -3.91 -12.57
CA SER A 160 -6.76 -4.71 -11.86
C SER A 160 -6.49 -4.11 -10.46
N LEU A 161 -7.08 -4.73 -9.44
CA LEU A 161 -6.89 -4.37 -8.04
C LEU A 161 -5.53 -4.82 -7.47
N LEU A 162 -4.67 -5.39 -8.31
CA LEU A 162 -3.43 -6.02 -7.88
C LEU A 162 -2.52 -5.06 -7.11
N GLY A 163 -2.16 -3.92 -7.73
CA GLY A 163 -1.30 -2.92 -7.08
C GLY A 163 -1.96 -2.25 -5.87
N HIS A 164 -3.29 -2.10 -5.89
CA HIS A 164 -4.07 -1.55 -4.77
C HIS A 164 -4.09 -2.47 -3.55
N CYS A 165 -4.20 -3.79 -3.77
CA CYS A 165 -4.13 -4.78 -2.69
C CYS A 165 -2.71 -4.87 -2.11
N GLU A 166 -1.67 -4.76 -2.95
CA GLU A 166 -0.28 -4.70 -2.50
C GLU A 166 -0.01 -3.44 -1.68
N LEU A 167 -0.53 -2.29 -2.13
CA LEU A 167 -0.47 -1.04 -1.37
C LEU A 167 -1.18 -1.19 -0.02
N LEU A 168 -2.43 -1.70 -0.02
CA LEU A 168 -3.20 -1.92 1.20
C LEU A 168 -2.43 -2.79 2.20
N PHE A 169 -1.85 -3.90 1.74
CA PHE A 169 -1.01 -4.74 2.57
C PHE A 169 0.14 -3.96 3.22
N HIS A 170 0.88 -3.15 2.45
CA HIS A 170 1.97 -2.32 3.00
C HIS A 170 1.44 -1.27 3.99
N LEU A 171 0.32 -0.60 3.71
CA LEU A 171 -0.26 0.38 4.64
C LEU A 171 -0.63 -0.25 5.98
N ILE A 172 -1.21 -1.46 5.97
CA ILE A 172 -1.53 -2.21 7.20
C ILE A 172 -0.24 -2.62 7.92
N MET A 173 0.70 -3.24 7.21
CA MET A 173 1.96 -3.73 7.78
C MET A 173 2.84 -2.61 8.34
N ASP A 174 2.83 -1.44 7.73
CA ASP A 174 3.56 -0.26 8.19
C ASP A 174 2.81 0.46 9.31
N GLY A 175 1.60 0.03 9.66
CA GLY A 175 0.79 0.63 10.72
C GLY A 175 0.32 2.04 10.38
N ARG A 176 0.07 2.33 9.10
CA ARG A 176 -0.32 3.68 8.64
C ARG A 176 -1.73 4.07 9.06
N PHE A 177 -2.61 3.10 9.29
CA PHE A 177 -3.97 3.36 9.75
C PHE A 177 -3.95 3.61 11.25
N GLU A 178 -4.39 4.80 11.63
CA GLU A 178 -4.51 5.24 13.02
C GLU A 178 -5.99 5.14 13.43
N ASP A 179 -6.51 6.12 14.14
CA ASP A 179 -7.88 6.12 14.69
C ASP A 179 -8.84 7.06 13.95
N GLU A 180 -8.48 7.57 12.77
CA GLU A 180 -9.43 8.35 11.98
C GLU A 180 -10.62 7.49 11.51
N PRO A 181 -11.82 8.06 11.35
CA PRO A 181 -12.97 7.32 10.84
C PRO A 181 -12.69 6.62 9.49
N THR A 182 -11.91 7.26 8.62
CA THR A 182 -11.52 6.67 7.33
C THR A 182 -10.56 5.50 7.51
N ASP A 183 -9.64 5.57 8.47
CA ASP A 183 -8.67 4.51 8.77
C ASP A 183 -9.40 3.26 9.26
N ARG A 184 -10.32 3.43 10.22
CA ARG A 184 -11.17 2.33 10.70
C ARG A 184 -12.04 1.74 9.59
N ALA A 185 -12.58 2.59 8.72
CA ALA A 185 -13.34 2.15 7.57
C ALA A 185 -12.48 1.33 6.59
N MET A 186 -11.24 1.74 6.35
CA MET A 186 -10.31 1.01 5.50
C MET A 186 -9.92 -0.34 6.12
N LEU A 187 -9.63 -0.40 7.42
CA LEU A 187 -9.32 -1.65 8.12
C LEU A 187 -10.48 -2.65 8.02
N PHE A 188 -11.70 -2.16 8.18
CA PHE A 188 -12.88 -2.98 7.98
C PHE A 188 -13.02 -3.41 6.52
N ALA A 189 -12.90 -2.49 5.57
CA ALA A 189 -12.98 -2.77 4.14
C ALA A 189 -11.94 -3.82 3.73
N ALA A 190 -10.74 -3.79 4.30
CA ALA A 190 -9.71 -4.81 4.10
C ALA A 190 -10.21 -6.21 4.47
N SER A 191 -11.00 -6.37 5.54
CA SER A 191 -11.60 -7.66 5.92
C SER A 191 -12.65 -8.14 4.91
N ALA A 192 -13.38 -7.23 4.27
CA ALA A 192 -14.30 -7.56 3.20
C ALA A 192 -13.57 -7.88 1.88
N ILE A 193 -12.50 -7.15 1.55
CA ILE A 193 -11.66 -7.36 0.35
C ILE A 193 -11.11 -8.78 0.30
N VAL A 194 -10.62 -9.31 1.43
CA VAL A 194 -10.06 -10.67 1.49
C VAL A 194 -11.08 -11.78 1.25
N THR A 195 -12.38 -11.48 1.30
CA THR A 195 -13.45 -12.45 1.01
C THR A 195 -13.68 -12.63 -0.50
N ARG A 196 -13.19 -11.70 -1.34
CA ARG A 196 -13.42 -11.74 -2.79
C ARG A 196 -12.59 -12.87 -3.43
N PRO A 197 -13.20 -13.82 -4.17
CA PRO A 197 -12.47 -14.91 -4.81
C PRO A 197 -11.36 -14.44 -5.75
N ALA A 198 -11.60 -13.34 -6.49
CA ALA A 198 -10.63 -12.75 -7.41
C ALA A 198 -9.34 -12.25 -6.73
N LEU A 199 -9.36 -12.06 -5.41
CA LEU A 199 -8.24 -11.53 -4.62
C LEU A 199 -7.69 -12.60 -3.65
N ALA A 200 -8.00 -13.88 -3.87
CA ALA A 200 -7.59 -14.98 -3.01
C ALA A 200 -6.07 -15.00 -2.74
N GLN A 201 -5.25 -14.62 -3.72
CA GLN A 201 -3.78 -14.55 -3.57
C GLN A 201 -3.30 -13.52 -2.52
N TYR A 202 -4.13 -12.51 -2.20
CA TYR A 202 -3.83 -11.49 -1.20
C TYR A 202 -4.49 -11.74 0.14
N ARG A 203 -5.45 -12.68 0.21
CA ARG A 203 -6.21 -13.01 1.44
C ARG A 203 -5.29 -13.28 2.62
N PHE A 204 -4.35 -14.21 2.46
CA PHE A 204 -3.43 -14.56 3.55
C PHE A 204 -2.58 -13.36 3.99
N LYS A 205 -2.01 -12.61 3.03
CA LYS A 205 -1.15 -11.45 3.32
C LYS A 205 -1.89 -10.37 4.11
N ILE A 206 -3.07 -9.97 3.64
CA ILE A 206 -3.85 -8.90 4.26
C ILE A 206 -4.39 -9.35 5.63
N SER A 207 -4.91 -10.58 5.75
CA SER A 207 -5.39 -11.12 7.03
C SER A 207 -4.28 -11.24 8.06
N ALA A 208 -3.10 -11.74 7.68
CA ALA A 208 -1.94 -11.80 8.57
C ALA A 208 -1.49 -10.40 9.01
N ALA A 209 -1.45 -9.44 8.10
CA ALA A 209 -1.11 -8.06 8.41
C ALA A 209 -2.09 -7.43 9.41
N LEU A 210 -3.39 -7.62 9.20
CA LEU A 210 -4.44 -7.14 10.11
C LEU A 210 -4.28 -7.76 11.50
N TRP A 211 -4.07 -9.07 11.57
CA TRP A 211 -3.85 -9.77 12.84
C TRP A 211 -2.62 -9.25 13.57
N CYS A 212 -1.47 -9.20 12.91
CA CYS A 212 -0.19 -8.79 13.52
C CYS A 212 -0.20 -7.33 14.02
N ARG A 213 -0.92 -6.42 13.36
CA ARG A 213 -0.88 -4.98 13.68
C ARG A 213 -2.06 -4.49 14.49
N TYR A 214 -3.24 -5.08 14.29
CA TYR A 214 -4.50 -4.57 14.83
C TYR A 214 -5.27 -5.60 15.65
N GLY A 215 -4.96 -6.90 15.55
CA GLY A 215 -5.68 -7.97 16.26
C GLY A 215 -5.75 -7.78 17.78
N SER A 216 -4.64 -7.37 18.42
CA SER A 216 -4.58 -7.19 19.88
C SER A 216 -5.28 -5.94 20.40
N LYS A 217 -5.44 -4.89 19.57
CA LYS A 217 -6.06 -3.61 20.00
C LYS A 217 -7.57 -3.71 20.13
N THR A 218 -8.21 -4.51 19.26
CA THR A 218 -9.65 -4.76 19.30
C THR A 218 -10.11 -5.52 20.53
N VAL A 219 -9.24 -6.32 21.15
CA VAL A 219 -9.58 -7.12 22.34
C VAL A 219 -9.56 -6.26 23.60
N GLN A 220 -8.70 -5.25 23.69
CA GLN A 220 -8.58 -4.41 24.90
C GLN A 220 -9.63 -3.30 24.99
N THR A 221 -10.13 -2.77 23.87
CA THR A 221 -11.16 -1.71 23.89
C THR A 221 -12.55 -2.17 24.29
N LEU A 222 -12.78 -3.48 24.43
CA LEU A 222 -14.09 -4.03 24.83
C LEU A 222 -14.20 -4.32 26.33
N ASP A 223 -13.08 -4.41 27.05
CA ASP A 223 -13.07 -4.80 28.47
C ASP A 223 -12.91 -3.62 29.44
N ASP A 224 -12.52 -2.42 28.98
CA ASP A 224 -12.24 -1.26 29.85
C ASP A 224 -13.33 -0.15 29.89
N GLU A 225 -14.49 -0.34 29.25
CA GLU A 225 -15.63 0.60 29.35
C GLU A 225 -16.78 0.08 30.25
N GLN A 226 -16.43 -0.42 31.45
CA GLN A 226 -17.35 -0.41 32.60
C GLN A 226 -16.99 0.78 33.49
N ASP A 227 -17.46 1.98 33.15
CA ASP A 227 -17.99 2.95 34.12
C ASP A 227 -18.35 4.28 33.44
N GLY A 228 -19.64 4.64 33.52
CA GLY A 228 -20.13 6.02 33.35
C GLY A 228 -20.57 6.43 31.94
N GLU A 229 -21.88 6.31 31.67
CA GLU A 229 -22.66 7.09 30.68
C GLU A 229 -21.93 7.46 29.36
N GLY A 230 -21.31 6.48 28.71
CA GLY A 230 -20.54 6.64 27.49
C GLY A 230 -21.40 6.61 26.21
N LYS A 231 -21.31 7.66 25.39
CA LYS A 231 -21.64 7.57 23.96
C LYS A 231 -20.71 6.53 23.33
N GLN A 232 -21.17 5.29 23.20
CA GLN A 232 -20.41 4.19 22.58
C GLN A 232 -19.81 4.66 21.23
N PRO A 233 -18.49 4.91 21.16
CA PRO A 233 -17.85 5.38 19.93
C PRO A 233 -17.95 4.32 18.82
N GLY A 234 -18.06 3.04 19.20
CA GLY A 234 -18.29 1.92 18.27
C GLY A 234 -19.65 1.98 17.55
N LYS A 235 -20.70 2.50 18.19
CA LYS A 235 -22.04 2.59 17.56
C LYS A 235 -22.08 3.66 16.48
N ALA A 236 -21.54 4.85 16.77
CA ALA A 236 -21.47 5.94 15.79
C ALA A 236 -20.57 5.59 14.59
N LEU A 237 -19.49 4.84 14.83
CA LEU A 237 -18.62 4.34 13.76
C LEU A 237 -19.31 3.28 12.91
N ASN A 238 -20.01 2.32 13.54
CA ASN A 238 -20.83 1.34 12.82
C ASN A 238 -21.97 1.99 12.03
N ASP A 239 -22.61 3.03 12.58
CA ASP A 239 -23.68 3.78 11.91
C ASP A 239 -23.12 4.57 10.71
N TRP A 240 -21.97 5.23 10.87
CA TRP A 240 -21.29 5.93 9.76
C TRP A 240 -20.82 4.95 8.68
N PHE A 241 -20.26 3.83 9.09
CA PHE A 241 -19.73 2.81 8.18
C PHE A 241 -20.85 2.11 7.41
N THR A 242 -21.96 1.82 8.09
CA THR A 242 -23.22 1.37 7.48
C THR A 242 -23.72 2.37 6.44
N LEU A 243 -23.73 3.67 6.79
CA LEU A 243 -24.14 4.74 5.89
C LEU A 243 -23.20 4.86 4.68
N ALA A 244 -21.90 4.66 4.87
CA ALA A 244 -20.88 4.80 3.83
C ALA A 244 -20.89 3.63 2.82
N LEU A 245 -21.13 2.39 3.27
CA LEU A 245 -21.08 1.21 2.41
C LEU A 245 -22.41 0.85 1.75
N PHE A 246 -23.52 1.13 2.42
CA PHE A 246 -24.86 0.79 1.93
C PHE A 246 -25.69 2.02 1.52
N GLY A 247 -25.14 3.24 1.70
CA GLY A 247 -25.83 4.49 1.46
C GLY A 247 -26.94 4.78 2.50
N ARG A 248 -27.78 5.79 2.24
CA ARG A 248 -28.94 6.16 3.09
C ARG A 248 -30.04 5.08 3.16
N HIS A 249 -29.85 3.93 2.54
CA HIS A 249 -30.87 2.88 2.39
C HIS A 249 -30.48 1.54 3.00
N ALA A 250 -29.37 1.47 3.74
CA ALA A 250 -28.99 0.28 4.49
C ALA A 250 -30.12 -0.14 5.43
N THR A 251 -30.70 -1.31 5.21
CA THR A 251 -31.66 -1.88 6.14
C THR A 251 -30.92 -2.47 7.34
N VAL A 252 -31.52 -2.37 8.53
CA VAL A 252 -31.00 -3.00 9.77
C VAL A 252 -30.69 -4.49 9.56
N ARG A 253 -31.43 -5.15 8.64
CA ARG A 253 -31.21 -6.55 8.27
C ARG A 253 -29.89 -6.76 7.53
N GLU A 254 -29.53 -5.90 6.57
CA GLU A 254 -28.28 -6.01 5.82
C GLU A 254 -27.06 -5.82 6.74
N VAL A 255 -27.14 -4.83 7.62
CA VAL A 255 -26.10 -4.55 8.62
C VAL A 255 -25.93 -5.72 9.59
N ARG A 256 -27.03 -6.27 10.14
CA ARG A 256 -26.95 -7.46 11.02
C ARG A 256 -26.46 -8.70 10.28
N THR A 257 -26.89 -8.89 9.04
CA THR A 257 -26.45 -10.04 8.22
C THR A 257 -24.94 -9.95 7.97
N TRP A 258 -24.46 -8.74 7.71
CA TRP A 258 -23.05 -8.48 7.51
C TRP A 258 -22.25 -8.65 8.81
N LEU A 259 -22.69 -8.06 9.93
CA LEU A 259 -22.06 -8.23 11.25
C LEU A 259 -22.00 -9.70 11.67
N GLY A 260 -23.10 -10.43 11.47
CA GLY A 260 -23.14 -11.87 11.76
C GLY A 260 -22.12 -12.66 10.94
N ARG A 261 -21.93 -12.32 9.65
CA ARG A 261 -20.88 -12.96 8.82
C ARG A 261 -19.48 -12.70 9.36
N CYS A 262 -19.23 -11.50 9.86
CA CYS A 262 -17.94 -11.11 10.41
C CYS A 262 -17.65 -11.73 11.78
N GLU A 263 -18.65 -11.84 12.66
CA GLU A 263 -18.52 -12.61 13.90
C GLU A 263 -18.26 -14.09 13.63
N THR A 264 -18.94 -14.67 12.63
CA THR A 264 -18.70 -16.07 12.25
C THR A 264 -17.28 -16.27 11.72
N TRP A 265 -16.76 -15.30 10.97
CA TRP A 265 -15.39 -15.29 10.49
C TRP A 265 -14.36 -15.16 11.60
N LEU A 266 -14.58 -14.26 12.56
CA LEU A 266 -13.67 -14.05 13.69
C LEU A 266 -13.65 -15.28 14.62
N LYS A 267 -14.80 -15.90 14.88
CA LYS A 267 -14.90 -17.11 15.73
C LYS A 267 -14.38 -18.38 15.06
N GLN A 268 -14.33 -18.45 13.73
CA GLN A 268 -13.72 -19.58 13.02
C GLN A 268 -12.17 -19.58 13.12
N SER A 269 -11.55 -18.44 13.46
CA SER A 269 -10.11 -18.33 13.67
C SER A 269 -9.64 -18.84 15.04
N GLU A 270 -10.53 -18.96 16.03
CA GLU A 270 -10.19 -19.44 17.38
C GLU A 270 -10.29 -20.96 17.52
N ARG A 271 -10.77 -21.67 16.47
CA ARG A 271 -11.16 -23.08 16.57
C ARG A 271 -10.17 -24.06 15.92
N THR A 272 -8.94 -23.65 15.61
CA THR A 272 -7.95 -24.51 14.94
C THR A 272 -6.80 -25.01 15.81
N ASP A 273 -6.82 -24.81 17.14
CA ASP A 273 -5.74 -25.33 18.00
C ASP A 273 -6.15 -26.42 19.02
N ASP A 274 -7.45 -26.78 19.16
CA ASP A 274 -7.86 -27.80 20.14
C ASP A 274 -8.67 -29.00 19.60
N ASP A 275 -9.15 -28.98 18.34
CA ASP A 275 -10.01 -30.07 17.81
C ASP A 275 -9.26 -31.09 16.90
N GLU A 276 -7.97 -30.92 16.60
CA GLU A 276 -7.20 -31.91 15.79
C GLU A 276 -6.67 -33.12 16.60
N VAL A 277 -6.79 -33.13 17.92
CA VAL A 277 -6.32 -34.26 18.76
C VAL A 277 -7.43 -35.28 19.09
N SER A 278 -8.71 -34.96 18.82
CA SER A 278 -9.84 -35.85 19.20
C SER A 278 -10.48 -36.66 18.07
N LEU A 279 -10.05 -36.50 16.80
CA LEU A 279 -10.59 -37.27 15.67
C LEU A 279 -9.68 -38.42 15.18
N LEU A 280 -8.51 -38.61 15.78
CA LEU A 280 -7.58 -39.70 15.42
C LEU A 280 -7.59 -40.89 16.42
N SER A 281 -8.44 -40.89 17.44
CA SER A 281 -8.50 -41.97 18.45
C SER A 281 -9.69 -42.93 18.30
N SER A 282 -10.59 -42.74 17.31
CA SER A 282 -11.82 -43.55 17.18
C SER A 282 -11.92 -44.41 15.91
N ILE A 283 -10.81 -44.69 15.23
CA ILE A 283 -10.79 -45.70 14.16
C ILE A 283 -10.18 -46.98 14.72
N GLU A 284 -10.97 -47.67 15.54
CA GLU A 284 -10.80 -49.11 15.77
C GLU A 284 -11.22 -49.86 14.50
N TRP A 285 -10.40 -50.85 14.15
CA TRP A 285 -10.41 -51.65 12.94
C TRP A 285 -11.39 -52.81 13.13
N GLU A 286 -12.58 -52.74 12.54
CA GLU A 286 -13.38 -53.95 12.30
C GLU A 286 -13.03 -54.53 10.92
N VAL A 287 -12.23 -55.58 10.94
CA VAL A 287 -11.95 -56.44 9.79
C VAL A 287 -13.18 -57.31 9.55
N THR A 288 -13.87 -57.11 8.43
CA THR A 288 -14.79 -58.11 7.85
C THR A 288 -14.50 -58.33 6.38
N SER A 289 -14.28 -59.60 6.04
CA SER A 289 -13.97 -60.16 4.72
C SER A 289 -15.01 -59.82 3.63
N PRO A 290 -14.62 -59.68 2.36
CA PRO A 290 -15.56 -59.59 1.26
C PRO A 290 -16.00 -60.99 0.80
N GLU A 291 -17.29 -61.29 0.99
CA GLU A 291 -17.97 -62.43 0.40
C GLU A 291 -18.45 -62.10 -1.02
N SER A 292 -18.23 -63.07 -1.91
CA SER A 292 -18.55 -63.18 -3.34
C SER A 292 -19.68 -62.33 -3.94
N ALA A 293 -19.39 -61.70 -5.09
CA ALA A 293 -20.41 -61.30 -6.07
C ALA A 293 -20.18 -62.02 -7.41
N HIS A 294 -21.11 -62.91 -7.74
CA HIS A 294 -21.26 -63.63 -8.99
C HIS A 294 -21.49 -62.68 -10.19
N ILE A 295 -20.79 -62.93 -11.30
CA ILE A 295 -21.06 -62.34 -12.62
C ILE A 295 -21.70 -63.42 -13.49
N PRO A 296 -22.87 -63.21 -14.12
CA PRO A 296 -23.36 -64.10 -15.16
C PRO A 296 -22.91 -63.63 -16.56
N LEU A 297 -22.34 -64.56 -17.32
CA LEU A 297 -22.08 -64.47 -18.75
C LEU A 297 -23.39 -64.63 -19.55
N PRO A 298 -23.50 -64.05 -20.76
CA PRO A 298 -24.55 -64.38 -21.70
C PRO A 298 -24.10 -65.46 -22.68
N ASP A 299 -24.94 -66.47 -22.89
CA ASP A 299 -24.89 -67.44 -23.98
C ASP A 299 -26.21 -67.34 -24.79
N PRO A 300 -26.31 -67.90 -26.00
CA PRO A 300 -25.39 -67.86 -27.14
C PRO A 300 -26.01 -67.17 -28.39
#